data_AF-A0A6G1D4K0-F1
#
_entry.id   AF-A0A6G1D4K0-F1
#
_cell.length_a   1.000
_cell.length_b   1.000
_cell.length_c   1.000
_cell.angle_alpha   90.00
_cell.angle_beta   90.00
_cell.angle_gamma   90.00
#
_symmetry.space_group_name_H-M   'P 1'
#
loop_
_entity.id
_entity.type
_entity.pdbx_description
1 polymer ?
#
loop_
_entity_poly.entity_id
_entity_poly.type
_entity_poly.pdbx_seq_one_letter_code
_entity_poly.pdbx_strand_id
1 'polypeptide(L)'
;MKKDKVLRVFKLNTGQDDHAIMFMDDYLRQMAFAVKRSRSKDQDGTEVFEWFERYVIHSKLEVSIDQCELCSLLSLGGDVTDKHITSLINAGLLTRQLIDPNMYWFSIPSIGPVLKGLTQGRKEILSLLNRKKYKEMLLSSLEKTRLRFSPLDVRFHIRDLIGSGHIKTVQTPTGLLVRISKD
;
A
#
# COMPACT_ATOMS: atom_id res chain seq x y z
N MET A 1 10.36 17.05 5.35
CA MET A 1 9.83 15.68 5.49
C MET A 1 10.13 14.78 4.28
N LYS A 2 9.55 14.99 3.09
CA LYS A 2 9.96 14.22 1.88
C LYS A 2 11.39 14.55 1.43
N LYS A 3 11.78 15.83 1.52
CA LYS A 3 13.12 16.33 1.16
C LYS A 3 14.25 15.78 2.05
N ASP A 4 13.92 15.36 3.27
CA ASP A 4 14.90 14.86 4.25
C ASP A 4 15.04 13.32 4.18
N LYS A 5 14.43 12.66 3.18
CA LYS A 5 14.41 11.19 3.00
C LYS A 5 13.83 10.40 4.19
N VAL A 6 13.04 11.05 5.04
CA VAL A 6 12.45 10.43 6.24
C VAL A 6 11.22 9.59 5.89
N LEU A 7 10.48 9.97 4.85
CA LEU A 7 9.24 9.31 4.44
C LEU A 7 9.34 8.81 3.01
N ARG A 8 8.80 7.62 2.76
CA ARG A 8 8.59 7.03 1.43
C ARG A 8 7.11 6.89 1.15
N VAL A 9 6.74 7.15 -0.10
CA VAL A 9 5.36 7.00 -0.59
C VAL A 9 5.31 5.82 -1.56
N PHE A 10 4.24 5.05 -1.50
CA PHE A 10 4.00 3.91 -2.37
C PHE A 10 2.61 4.03 -2.99
N LYS A 11 2.47 3.68 -4.26
CA LYS A 11 1.17 3.53 -4.89
C LYS A 11 0.55 2.21 -4.44
N LEU A 12 -0.71 2.23 -4.01
CA LEU A 12 -1.45 1.03 -3.64
C LEU A 12 -2.45 0.64 -4.73
N ASN A 13 -2.71 -0.66 -4.85
CA ASN A 13 -3.65 -1.21 -5.83
C ASN A 13 -5.07 -1.36 -5.27
N THR A 14 -5.43 -0.60 -4.23
CA THR A 14 -6.72 -0.70 -3.53
C THR A 14 -7.77 0.32 -4.01
N GLY A 15 -7.39 1.25 -4.89
CA GLY A 15 -8.23 2.30 -5.45
C GLY A 15 -7.45 3.15 -6.47
N GLN A 16 -8.13 4.07 -7.17
CA GLN A 16 -7.47 4.88 -8.21
C GLN A 16 -6.38 5.80 -7.66
N ASP A 17 -6.52 6.32 -6.43
CA ASP A 17 -5.55 7.26 -5.81
C ASP A 17 -5.11 6.88 -4.39
N ASP A 18 -5.13 5.58 -4.08
CA ASP A 18 -4.63 5.12 -2.79
C ASP A 18 -3.10 5.12 -2.75
N HIS A 19 -2.55 5.72 -1.69
CA HIS A 19 -1.12 5.75 -1.42
C HIS A 19 -0.84 5.33 0.02
N ALA A 20 0.26 4.60 0.21
CA ALA A 20 0.82 4.36 1.54
C ALA A 20 1.97 5.34 1.79
N ILE A 21 2.09 5.80 3.03
CA ILE A 21 3.22 6.58 3.52
C ILE A 21 3.86 5.77 4.63
N MET A 22 5.18 5.63 4.59
CA MET A 22 5.95 4.86 5.55
C MET A 22 7.24 5.60 5.90
N PHE A 23 7.71 5.47 7.14
CA PHE A 23 9.05 5.92 7.47
C PHE A 23 10.09 5.09 6.71
N MET A 24 11.13 5.76 6.23
CA MET A 24 12.21 5.13 5.48
C MET A 24 12.85 4.00 6.30
N ASP A 25 13.10 4.22 7.59
CA ASP A 25 13.67 3.23 8.50
C ASP A 25 12.77 2.00 8.72
N ASP A 26 11.45 2.19 8.75
CA ASP A 26 10.52 1.06 8.85
C ASP A 26 10.53 0.25 7.53
N TYR A 27 10.59 0.94 6.39
CA TYR A 27 10.66 0.29 5.08
C TYR A 27 11.96 -0.50 4.91
N LEU A 28 13.11 0.08 5.27
CA LEU A 28 14.40 -0.62 5.23
C LEU A 28 14.38 -1.87 6.13
N ARG A 29 13.79 -1.78 7.32
CA ARG A 29 13.59 -2.95 8.19
C ARG A 29 12.73 -4.03 7.51
N GLN A 30 11.61 -3.65 6.90
CA GLN A 30 10.76 -4.60 6.17
C GLN A 30 11.47 -5.24 4.97
N MET A 31 12.27 -4.46 4.24
CA MET A 31 13.10 -4.95 3.15
C MET A 31 14.11 -5.97 3.66
N ALA A 32 14.84 -5.68 4.75
CA ALA A 32 15.76 -6.62 5.37
C ALA A 32 15.09 -7.94 5.79
N PHE A 33 13.86 -7.89 6.32
CA PHE A 33 13.07 -9.09 6.60
C PHE A 33 12.69 -9.87 5.34
N ALA A 34 12.31 -9.18 4.26
CA ALA A 34 12.00 -9.81 2.97
C ALA A 34 13.22 -10.52 2.37
N VAL A 35 14.39 -9.86 2.39
CA VAL A 35 15.66 -10.43 1.92
C VAL A 35 16.01 -11.69 2.69
N LYS A 36 15.91 -11.68 4.03
CA LYS A 36 16.14 -12.87 4.87
C LYS A 36 15.23 -14.05 4.48
N ARG A 37 13.98 -13.78 4.10
CA ARG A 37 13.04 -14.83 3.65
C ARG A 37 13.41 -15.37 2.27
N SER A 38 13.93 -14.51 1.39
CA SER A 38 14.32 -14.88 0.02
C SER A 38 15.63 -15.67 -0.05
N ARG A 39 16.59 -15.40 0.85
CA ARG A 39 17.89 -16.11 0.94
C ARG A 39 17.79 -17.62 1.22
N SER A 40 16.61 -18.13 1.56
CA SER A 40 16.40 -19.57 1.78
C SER A 40 16.25 -20.39 0.49
N LYS A 41 16.19 -19.74 -0.69
CA LYS A 41 15.84 -20.40 -1.97
C LYS A 41 16.93 -20.37 -3.05
N ASP A 42 17.88 -19.45 -2.99
CA ASP A 42 19.04 -19.39 -3.91
C ASP A 42 20.12 -18.49 -3.30
N GLN A 43 21.40 -18.85 -3.41
CA GLN A 43 22.52 -17.99 -2.95
C GLN A 43 22.91 -16.95 -4.01
N ASP A 44 22.67 -17.26 -5.28
CA ASP A 44 23.00 -16.43 -6.44
C ASP A 44 22.04 -15.22 -6.55
N GLY A 45 22.57 -14.00 -6.72
CA GLY A 45 21.77 -12.79 -6.84
C GLY A 45 21.28 -12.18 -5.52
N THR A 46 21.94 -12.47 -4.40
CA THR A 46 21.62 -11.85 -3.10
C THR A 46 22.13 -10.40 -3.02
N GLU A 47 23.21 -10.11 -3.72
CA GLU A 47 23.87 -8.82 -3.84
C GLU A 47 22.96 -7.73 -4.43
N VAL A 48 21.99 -8.11 -5.29
CA VAL A 48 21.03 -7.15 -5.86
C VAL A 48 20.26 -6.41 -4.79
N PHE A 49 19.97 -7.04 -3.64
CA PHE A 49 19.22 -6.39 -2.57
C PHE A 49 20.03 -5.27 -1.91
N GLU A 50 21.35 -5.47 -1.78
CA GLU A 50 22.26 -4.45 -1.25
C GLU A 50 22.44 -3.30 -2.26
N TRP A 51 22.53 -3.61 -3.55
CA TRP A 51 22.56 -2.61 -4.62
C TRP A 51 21.27 -1.80 -4.67
N PHE A 52 20.13 -2.46 -4.52
CA PHE A 52 18.81 -1.84 -4.53
C PHE A 52 18.66 -0.86 -3.36
N GLU A 53 19.02 -1.26 -2.15
CA GLU A 53 19.03 -0.37 -0.98
C GLU A 53 19.95 0.84 -1.20
N ARG A 54 21.20 0.58 -1.58
CA ARG A 54 22.24 1.60 -1.63
C ARG A 54 22.05 2.60 -2.78
N TYR A 55 21.73 2.10 -3.97
CA TYR A 55 21.75 2.90 -5.21
C TYR A 55 20.37 3.30 -5.69
N VAL A 56 19.33 2.48 -5.46
CA VAL A 56 17.97 2.75 -5.97
C VAL A 56 17.15 3.49 -4.93
N ILE A 57 17.02 2.91 -3.73
CA ILE A 57 16.09 3.38 -2.70
C ILE A 57 16.41 4.81 -2.23
N HIS A 58 17.69 5.13 -2.04
CA HIS A 58 18.09 6.48 -1.60
C HIS A 58 18.16 7.52 -2.72
N SER A 59 18.19 7.09 -3.98
CA SER A 59 18.29 7.98 -5.15
C SER A 59 16.92 8.29 -5.75
N LYS A 60 16.01 7.31 -5.75
CA LYS A 60 14.65 7.42 -6.31
C LYS A 60 13.60 7.44 -5.20
N LEU A 61 13.05 8.63 -4.94
CA LEU A 61 11.98 8.86 -3.96
C LEU A 61 10.56 8.83 -4.56
N GLU A 62 10.46 8.69 -5.88
CA GLU A 62 9.19 8.53 -6.58
C GLU A 62 8.58 7.14 -6.31
N VAL A 63 7.30 6.98 -6.63
CA VAL A 63 6.56 5.72 -6.43
C VAL A 63 6.90 4.67 -7.49
N SER A 64 7.54 5.09 -8.58
CA SER A 64 7.86 4.26 -9.74
C SER A 64 9.28 4.53 -10.27
N ILE A 65 9.77 3.60 -11.07
CA ILE A 65 11.06 3.66 -11.74
C ILE A 65 10.99 2.93 -13.09
N ASP A 66 11.59 3.49 -14.14
CA ASP A 66 11.65 2.82 -15.45
C ASP A 66 12.73 1.75 -15.47
N GLN A 67 12.58 0.78 -16.37
CA GLN A 67 13.50 -0.34 -16.48
C GLN A 67 14.93 0.11 -16.80
N CYS A 68 15.12 1.11 -17.65
CA CYS A 68 16.44 1.60 -18.02
C CYS A 68 17.11 2.29 -16.83
N GLU A 69 16.40 3.16 -16.11
CA GLU A 69 16.87 3.83 -14.89
C GLU A 69 17.16 2.81 -13.77
N LEU A 70 16.28 1.82 -13.56
CA LEU A 70 16.50 0.75 -12.59
C LEU A 70 17.77 -0.03 -12.90
N CYS A 71 17.95 -0.48 -14.14
CA CYS A 71 19.15 -1.20 -14.56
C CYS A 71 20.39 -0.31 -14.44
N SER A 72 20.31 0.97 -14.81
CA SER A 72 21.43 1.91 -14.70
C SER A 72 21.89 2.08 -13.24
N LEU A 73 20.96 2.24 -12.29
CA LEU A 73 21.28 2.37 -10.88
C LEU A 73 21.82 1.08 -10.28
N LEU A 74 21.26 -0.08 -10.63
CA LEU A 74 21.75 -1.37 -10.17
C LEU A 74 23.14 -1.69 -10.74
N SER A 75 23.45 -1.22 -11.95
CA SER A 75 24.76 -1.44 -12.59
C SER A 75 25.92 -0.76 -11.87
N LEU A 76 25.65 0.18 -10.96
CA LEU A 76 26.66 0.74 -10.06
C LEU A 76 27.20 -0.30 -9.06
N GLY A 77 26.49 -1.39 -8.84
CA GLY A 77 26.90 -2.50 -7.96
C GLY A 77 27.60 -3.65 -8.67
N GLY A 78 27.32 -3.87 -9.96
CA GLY A 78 27.84 -4.98 -10.76
C GLY A 78 26.97 -5.27 -11.99
N ASP A 79 27.24 -6.37 -12.69
CA ASP A 79 26.50 -6.73 -13.89
C ASP A 79 25.05 -7.14 -13.58
N VAL A 80 24.10 -6.40 -14.16
CA VAL A 80 22.67 -6.60 -13.91
C VAL A 80 22.11 -7.64 -14.89
N THR A 81 21.43 -8.66 -14.35
CA THR A 81 20.74 -9.68 -15.14
C THR A 81 19.23 -9.64 -14.90
N ASP A 82 18.43 -10.20 -15.79
CA ASP A 82 16.98 -10.29 -15.60
C ASP A 82 16.59 -11.12 -14.35
N LYS A 83 17.46 -12.03 -13.91
CA LYS A 83 17.28 -12.77 -12.66
C LYS A 83 17.27 -11.83 -11.45
N HIS A 84 18.11 -10.79 -11.46
CA HIS A 84 18.16 -9.79 -10.39
C HIS A 84 16.84 -9.02 -10.25
N ILE A 85 16.26 -8.59 -11.38
CA ILE A 85 14.96 -7.91 -11.39
C ILE A 85 13.86 -8.87 -10.90
N THR A 86 13.91 -10.12 -11.37
CA THR A 86 12.96 -11.17 -10.94
C THR A 86 13.04 -11.42 -9.43
N SER A 87 14.24 -11.42 -8.86
CA SER A 87 14.46 -11.55 -7.40
C SER A 87 13.85 -10.39 -6.61
N LEU A 88 13.97 -9.15 -7.08
CA LEU A 88 13.34 -7.98 -6.44
C LEU A 88 11.81 -8.04 -6.49
N ILE A 89 11.24 -8.50 -7.60
CA ILE A 89 9.79 -8.71 -7.74
C ILE A 89 9.32 -9.82 -6.81
N ASN A 90 10.01 -10.96 -6.78
CA ASN A 90 9.65 -12.10 -5.94
C ASN A 90 9.76 -11.80 -4.44
N ALA A 91 10.70 -10.93 -4.05
CA ALA A 91 10.80 -10.43 -2.68
C ALA A 91 9.68 -9.43 -2.32
N GLY A 92 8.90 -8.97 -3.30
CA GLY A 92 7.82 -7.99 -3.10
C GLY A 92 8.33 -6.57 -2.87
N LEU A 93 9.48 -6.22 -3.46
CA LEU A 93 10.05 -4.87 -3.43
C LEU A 93 9.69 -4.05 -4.67
N LEU A 94 9.42 -4.74 -5.77
CA LEU A 94 8.93 -4.17 -7.02
C LEU A 94 7.65 -4.86 -7.48
N THR A 95 6.83 -4.14 -8.25
CA THR A 95 5.66 -4.67 -8.94
C THR A 95 5.60 -4.07 -10.33
N ARG A 96 5.55 -4.91 -11.37
CA ARG A 96 5.45 -4.43 -12.75
C ARG A 96 4.09 -3.76 -12.97
N GLN A 97 4.09 -2.59 -13.61
CA GLN A 97 2.85 -1.90 -13.94
C GLN A 97 2.09 -2.64 -15.05
N LEU A 98 0.76 -2.65 -14.97
CA LEU A 98 -0.09 -3.31 -15.97
C LEU A 98 -0.21 -2.53 -17.29
N ILE A 99 -0.08 -1.20 -17.23
CA ILE A 99 -0.25 -0.30 -18.38
C ILE A 99 1.06 -0.18 -19.16
N ASP A 100 2.19 0.00 -18.47
CA ASP A 100 3.51 0.12 -19.07
C ASP A 100 4.42 -1.02 -18.56
N PRO A 101 4.78 -2.00 -19.40
CA PRO A 101 5.62 -3.12 -18.99
C PRO A 101 7.05 -2.72 -18.63
N ASN A 102 7.51 -1.54 -19.06
CA ASN A 102 8.84 -1.00 -18.76
C ASN A 102 8.86 -0.20 -17.45
N MET A 103 7.72 -0.08 -16.76
CA MET A 103 7.61 0.65 -15.51
C MET A 103 7.40 -0.31 -14.33
N TYR A 104 8.12 -0.05 -13.24
CA TYR A 104 7.97 -0.75 -11.96
C TYR A 104 7.48 0.21 -10.89
N TRP A 105 6.55 -0.25 -10.07
CA TRP A 105 6.18 0.39 -8.81
C TRP A 105 7.03 -0.16 -7.68
N PHE A 106 7.50 0.73 -6.81
CA PHE A 106 8.02 0.30 -5.52
C PHE A 106 6.88 -0.28 -4.69
N SER A 107 7.12 -1.43 -4.07
CA SER A 107 6.13 -2.10 -3.26
C SER A 107 6.66 -2.37 -1.85
N ILE A 108 5.70 -2.49 -0.93
CA ILE A 108 5.96 -2.83 0.46
C ILE A 108 5.88 -4.35 0.57
N PRO A 109 6.96 -5.04 0.97
CA PRO A 109 6.97 -6.49 1.04
C PRO A 109 5.95 -6.97 2.07
N SER A 110 5.23 -8.05 1.73
CA SER A 110 4.18 -8.63 2.60
C SER A 110 2.99 -7.71 2.95
N ILE A 111 2.74 -6.63 2.19
CA ILE A 111 1.61 -5.71 2.43
C ILE A 111 0.22 -6.31 2.12
N GLY A 112 0.16 -7.42 1.37
CA GLY A 112 -1.07 -8.02 0.86
C GLY A 112 -2.21 -8.21 1.88
N PRO A 113 -1.96 -8.81 3.07
CA PRO A 113 -2.99 -8.97 4.11
C PRO A 113 -3.58 -7.64 4.59
N VAL A 114 -2.78 -6.59 4.68
CA VAL A 114 -3.23 -5.25 5.07
C VAL A 114 -4.14 -4.65 3.99
N LEU A 115 -3.72 -4.72 2.72
CA LEU A 115 -4.53 -4.22 1.59
C LEU A 115 -5.86 -4.98 1.45
N LYS A 116 -5.83 -6.29 1.69
CA LYS A 116 -7.04 -7.13 1.71
C LYS A 116 -7.97 -6.66 2.84
N GLY A 117 -7.44 -6.49 4.04
CA GLY A 117 -8.20 -5.97 5.18
C GLY A 117 -8.78 -4.58 4.96
N LEU A 118 -8.05 -3.69 4.28
CA LEU A 118 -8.53 -2.37 3.87
C LEU A 118 -9.73 -2.49 2.93
N THR A 119 -9.55 -3.21 1.82
CA THR A 119 -10.56 -3.39 0.77
C THR A 119 -11.82 -4.06 1.31
N GLN A 120 -11.65 -5.10 2.13
CA GLN A 120 -12.77 -5.84 2.70
C GLN A 120 -13.51 -5.03 3.77
N GLY A 121 -12.80 -4.26 4.60
CA GLY A 121 -13.45 -3.39 5.59
C GLY A 121 -14.29 -2.28 4.96
N ARG A 122 -13.77 -1.63 3.89
CA ARG A 122 -14.55 -0.68 3.07
C ARG A 122 -15.85 -1.30 2.56
N LYS A 123 -15.76 -2.49 1.95
CA LYS A 123 -16.92 -3.23 1.43
C LYS A 123 -17.90 -3.61 2.53
N GLU A 124 -17.42 -4.00 3.71
CA GLU A 124 -18.27 -4.39 4.84
C GLU A 124 -19.09 -3.19 5.35
N ILE A 125 -18.46 -2.02 5.55
CA ILE A 125 -19.16 -0.78 5.97
C ILE A 125 -20.20 -0.36 4.93
N LEU A 126 -19.82 -0.32 3.66
CA LEU A 126 -20.75 0.04 2.58
C LEU A 126 -21.91 -0.96 2.48
N SER A 127 -21.67 -2.26 2.72
CA SER A 127 -22.74 -3.27 2.76
C SER A 127 -23.69 -3.05 3.94
N LEU A 128 -23.18 -2.74 5.13
CA LEU A 128 -23.99 -2.46 6.31
C LEU A 128 -24.93 -1.26 6.09
N LEU A 129 -24.41 -0.18 5.49
CA LEU A 129 -25.21 0.99 5.15
C LEU A 129 -26.23 0.68 4.04
N ASN A 130 -25.82 0.02 2.96
CA ASN A 130 -26.72 -0.31 1.83
C ASN A 130 -27.93 -1.17 2.23
N ARG A 131 -27.81 -1.97 3.30
CA ARG A 131 -28.93 -2.77 3.83
C ARG A 131 -29.99 -1.95 4.55
N LYS A 132 -29.71 -0.70 4.92
CA LYS A 132 -30.67 0.19 5.58
C LYS A 132 -31.57 0.87 4.54
N LYS A 133 -32.86 1.02 4.86
CA LYS A 133 -33.88 1.64 3.98
C LYS A 133 -33.42 2.96 3.37
N TYR A 134 -32.76 3.80 4.17
CA TYR A 134 -32.29 5.13 3.76
C TYR A 134 -30.79 5.18 3.47
N LYS A 135 -30.11 4.03 3.45
CA LYS A 135 -28.66 3.91 3.26
C LYS A 135 -27.83 4.73 4.27
N GLU A 136 -28.35 4.82 5.50
CA GLU A 136 -27.79 5.61 6.58
C GLU A 136 -27.95 4.93 7.94
N MET A 137 -27.11 5.33 8.91
CA MET A 137 -27.11 4.84 10.28
C MET A 137 -26.47 5.89 11.22
N LEU A 138 -26.86 5.92 12.49
CA LEU A 138 -26.14 6.72 13.51
C LEU A 138 -24.67 6.31 13.59
N LEU A 139 -23.77 7.29 13.62
CA LEU A 139 -22.32 7.06 13.75
C LEU A 139 -22.01 6.21 14.99
N SER A 140 -22.61 6.54 16.13
CA SER A 140 -22.42 5.81 17.39
C SER A 140 -22.85 4.35 17.33
N SER A 141 -23.81 4.01 16.47
CA SER A 141 -24.22 2.63 16.21
C SER A 141 -23.25 1.93 15.27
N LEU A 142 -22.77 2.63 14.24
CA LEU A 142 -21.80 2.09 13.28
C LEU A 142 -20.45 1.81 13.93
N GLU A 143 -19.97 2.69 14.81
CA GLU A 143 -18.72 2.54 15.58
C GLU A 143 -18.73 1.34 16.55
N LYS A 144 -19.92 0.85 16.91
CA LYS A 144 -20.06 -0.35 17.76
C LYS A 144 -20.09 -1.65 16.95
N THR A 145 -20.08 -1.56 15.61
CA THR A 145 -20.08 -2.75 14.76
C THR A 145 -18.71 -3.41 14.77
N ARG A 146 -18.70 -4.74 14.92
CA ARG A 146 -17.48 -5.52 14.78
C ARG A 146 -17.30 -5.92 13.33
N LEU A 147 -16.23 -5.45 12.71
CA LEU A 147 -15.83 -5.88 11.38
C LEU A 147 -15.29 -7.31 11.42
N ARG A 148 -15.66 -8.11 10.43
CA ARG A 148 -15.27 -9.53 10.32
C ARG A 148 -14.07 -9.73 9.42
N PHE A 149 -13.88 -8.84 8.44
CA PHE A 149 -12.93 -9.04 7.36
C PHE A 149 -11.77 -8.04 7.37
N SER A 150 -11.68 -7.19 8.39
CA SER A 150 -10.59 -6.23 8.51
C SER A 150 -9.91 -6.34 9.87
N PRO A 151 -8.56 -6.33 9.92
CA PRO A 151 -7.83 -6.17 11.18
C PRO A 151 -7.81 -4.72 11.68
N LEU A 152 -8.28 -3.76 10.88
CA LEU A 152 -8.30 -2.34 11.23
C LEU A 152 -9.59 -1.98 11.97
N ASP A 153 -9.48 -1.03 12.91
CA ASP A 153 -10.60 -0.51 13.71
C ASP A 153 -11.72 0.05 12.82
N VAL A 154 -12.98 -0.13 13.22
CA VAL A 154 -14.13 0.38 12.46
C VAL A 154 -14.07 1.90 12.23
N ARG A 155 -13.53 2.66 13.19
CA ARG A 155 -13.35 4.11 13.06
C ARG A 155 -12.33 4.47 11.98
N PHE A 156 -11.35 3.61 11.73
CA PHE A 156 -10.41 3.80 10.62
C PHE A 156 -11.19 3.77 9.29
N HIS A 157 -11.99 2.73 9.05
CA HIS A 157 -12.76 2.60 7.80
C HIS A 157 -13.79 3.69 7.62
N ILE A 158 -14.45 4.12 8.69
CA ILE A 158 -15.39 5.24 8.62
C ILE A 158 -14.65 6.52 8.17
N ARG A 159 -13.50 6.83 8.77
CA ARG A 159 -12.71 8.01 8.41
C ARG A 159 -12.16 7.94 6.99
N ASP A 160 -11.68 6.76 6.59
CA ASP A 160 -11.20 6.48 5.23
C ASP A 160 -12.32 6.65 4.18
N LEU A 161 -13.52 6.13 4.43
CA LEU A 161 -14.67 6.29 3.54
C LEU A 161 -15.22 7.72 3.51
N ILE A 162 -15.13 8.46 4.62
CA ILE A 162 -15.46 9.90 4.64
C ILE A 162 -14.43 10.69 3.83
N GLY A 163 -13.14 10.44 4.06
CA GLY A 163 -12.05 11.14 3.39
C GLY A 163 -12.01 10.87 1.88
N SER A 164 -12.41 9.67 1.46
CA SER A 164 -12.55 9.30 0.04
C SER A 164 -13.90 9.68 -0.58
N GLY A 165 -14.80 10.30 0.19
CA GLY A 165 -16.09 10.79 -0.31
C GLY A 165 -17.20 9.75 -0.49
N HIS A 166 -16.94 8.47 -0.25
CA HIS A 166 -17.93 7.38 -0.40
C HIS A 166 -19.09 7.48 0.60
N ILE A 167 -18.83 8.03 1.78
CA ILE A 167 -19.86 8.30 2.79
C ILE A 167 -19.71 9.72 3.32
N LYS A 168 -20.80 10.27 3.84
CA LYS A 168 -20.83 11.60 4.45
C LYS A 168 -21.58 11.60 5.76
N THR A 169 -21.27 12.57 6.61
CA THR A 169 -21.94 12.79 7.88
C THR A 169 -23.00 13.87 7.78
N VAL A 170 -24.10 13.70 8.50
CA VAL A 170 -25.21 14.66 8.57
C VAL A 170 -25.62 14.83 10.02
N GLN A 171 -25.64 16.06 10.51
CA GLN A 171 -26.11 16.36 11.86
C GLN A 171 -27.63 16.24 11.92
N THR A 172 -28.13 15.54 12.93
CA THR A 172 -29.56 15.48 13.25
C THR A 172 -29.79 15.76 14.73
N PRO A 173 -31.05 16.00 15.17
CA PRO A 173 -31.37 16.17 16.58
C PRO A 173 -31.03 14.95 17.45
N THR A 174 -30.98 13.75 16.86
CA THR A 174 -30.70 12.49 17.58
C THR A 174 -29.22 12.08 17.50
N GLY A 175 -28.39 12.85 16.80
CA GLY A 175 -26.95 12.64 16.70
C GLY A 175 -26.42 12.74 15.28
N LEU A 176 -25.18 12.30 15.08
CA LEU A 176 -24.56 12.31 13.76
C LEU A 176 -24.95 11.06 12.97
N LEU A 177 -25.57 11.24 11.81
CA LEU A 177 -25.82 10.16 10.86
C LEU A 177 -24.65 10.04 9.89
N VAL A 178 -24.35 8.81 9.51
CA VAL A 178 -23.46 8.45 8.41
C VAL A 178 -24.33 7.89 7.29
N ARG A 179 -24.18 8.42 6.08
CA ARG A 179 -24.92 7.96 4.89
C ARG A 179 -23.99 7.76 3.70
N ILE A 180 -24.37 6.86 2.80
CA ILE A 180 -23.69 6.72 1.52
C ILE A 180 -23.86 8.01 0.72
N SER A 181 -22.75 8.52 0.17
CA SER A 181 -22.77 9.60 -0.81
C SER A 181 -23.40 9.05 -2.09
N LYS A 182 -24.44 9.71 -2.58
CA LYS A 182 -24.91 9.46 -3.94
C LYS A 182 -23.98 10.25 -4.86
N ASP A 183 -23.42 9.58 -5.85
CA ASP A 183 -22.90 10.23 -7.04
C ASP A 183 -24.02 11.08 -7.68
#